data_AF-A0AAW0BZ61-F1
#
_entry.id   AF-A0AAW0BZ61-F1
#
_cell.length_a   1.000
_cell.length_b   1.000
_cell.length_c   1.000
_cell.angle_alpha   90.00
_cell.angle_beta   90.00
_cell.angle_gamma   90.00
#
_symmetry.space_group_name_H-M   'P 1'
#
loop_
_entity.id
_entity.type
_entity.pdbx_description
1 polymer ?
#
loop_
_entity_poly.entity_id
_entity_poly.type
_entity_poly.pdbx_seq_one_letter_code
_entity_poly.pdbx_strand_id
1 'polypeptide(L)'
;MAPRSKRSKCQICSENDSKYTCSGCAVVYCSVPCYKKHKEVSCAPGKRETEDPGPNPPEEPPLSDENPPPLRPLTSLKWPYVPEESAYPDPLKRDDPKPLQTPQYEAIATSPAIRTALATHPNLPALLTSIDKLRGPEREDTLQRALGVTAPDIVTGQGVRDLSEDVLALRALAEAVEAAVRGGNEDVLGLNWGE
;
A
#
# COMPACT_ATOMS: atom_id res chain seq x y z
N MET A 1 -11.72 10.84 -43.57
CA MET A 1 -11.37 9.42 -43.81
C MET A 1 -9.91 9.24 -43.43
N ALA A 2 -9.60 8.62 -42.28
CA ALA A 2 -8.22 8.50 -41.81
C ALA A 2 -7.41 7.59 -42.75
N PRO A 3 -6.16 7.95 -43.11
CA PRO A 3 -5.34 7.17 -44.04
C PRO A 3 -5.01 5.81 -43.43
N ARG A 4 -5.34 4.73 -44.15
CA ARG A 4 -4.97 3.36 -43.77
C ARG A 4 -3.46 3.22 -43.90
N SER A 5 -2.75 3.30 -42.77
CA SER A 5 -1.33 2.97 -42.70
C SER A 5 -1.11 1.57 -43.28
N LYS A 6 -0.19 1.45 -44.24
CA LYS A 6 0.18 0.17 -44.86
C LYS A 6 0.68 -0.76 -43.76
N ARG A 7 0.06 -1.94 -43.62
CA ARG A 7 0.48 -2.95 -42.63
C ARG A 7 1.93 -3.34 -42.93
N SER A 8 2.78 -3.32 -41.90
CA SER A 8 4.16 -3.79 -42.02
C SER A 8 4.18 -5.32 -42.17
N LYS A 9 5.21 -5.87 -42.81
CA LYS A 9 5.39 -7.33 -42.91
C LYS A 9 5.71 -7.94 -41.55
N CYS A 10 5.34 -9.20 -41.36
CA CYS A 10 5.68 -10.00 -40.18
C CYS A 10 7.21 -10.04 -39.96
N GLN A 11 7.69 -9.68 -38.77
CA GLN A 11 9.13 -9.70 -38.43
C GLN A 11 9.70 -11.12 -38.19
N ILE A 12 8.85 -12.15 -38.24
CA ILE A 12 9.23 -13.54 -37.95
C ILE A 12 9.35 -14.37 -39.22
N CYS A 13 8.45 -14.16 -40.18
CA CYS A 13 8.50 -14.86 -41.47
C CYS A 13 8.73 -13.94 -42.67
N SER A 14 8.58 -12.62 -42.54
CA SER A 14 8.76 -11.62 -43.62
C SER A 14 7.93 -11.83 -44.90
N GLU A 15 7.06 -12.84 -44.93
CA GLU A 15 6.28 -13.24 -46.10
C GLU A 15 4.89 -12.61 -46.13
N ASN A 16 4.25 -12.48 -44.97
CA ASN A 16 2.85 -12.06 -44.86
C ASN A 16 2.70 -10.75 -44.07
N ASP A 17 1.61 -10.02 -44.32
CA ASP A 17 1.28 -8.79 -43.59
C ASP A 17 1.06 -9.09 -42.10
N SER A 18 1.58 -8.22 -41.24
CA SER A 18 1.42 -8.36 -39.80
C SER A 18 -0.05 -8.15 -39.40
N LYS A 19 -0.51 -8.98 -38.46
CA LYS A 19 -1.88 -8.96 -37.93
C LYS A 19 -1.91 -8.62 -36.45
N TYR A 20 -0.84 -8.92 -35.72
CA TYR A 20 -0.76 -8.80 -34.27
C TYR A 20 0.62 -8.28 -33.84
N THR A 21 0.69 -7.75 -32.62
CA THR A 21 1.93 -7.24 -31.99
C THR A 21 2.11 -7.89 -30.63
N CYS A 22 3.33 -8.33 -30.30
CA CYS A 22 3.63 -8.93 -28.99
C CYS A 22 3.67 -7.88 -27.88
N SER A 23 3.01 -8.14 -26.75
CA SER A 23 2.96 -7.22 -25.60
C SER A 23 4.27 -7.14 -24.80
N GLY A 24 5.15 -8.14 -24.89
CA GLY A 24 6.42 -8.16 -24.14
C GLY A 24 7.57 -7.42 -24.83
N CYS A 25 7.69 -7.58 -26.16
CA CYS A 25 8.82 -7.06 -26.94
C CYS A 25 8.42 -6.22 -28.16
N ALA A 26 7.12 -5.93 -28.35
CA ALA A 26 6.56 -5.14 -29.45
C ALA A 26 6.83 -5.66 -30.88
N VAL A 27 7.26 -6.93 -31.02
CA VAL A 27 7.48 -7.57 -32.33
C VAL A 27 6.16 -7.78 -33.07
N VAL A 28 6.10 -7.45 -34.37
CA VAL A 28 4.91 -7.61 -35.22
C VAL A 28 4.90 -8.96 -35.93
N TYR A 29 3.78 -9.69 -35.88
CA TYR A 29 3.66 -11.04 -36.44
C TYR A 29 2.32 -11.30 -37.13
N CYS A 30 2.28 -12.27 -38.05
CA CYS A 30 1.08 -12.56 -38.86
C CYS A 30 0.14 -13.61 -38.23
N SER A 31 0.66 -14.56 -37.44
CA SER A 31 -0.11 -15.71 -36.94
C SER A 31 0.47 -16.36 -35.68
N VAL A 32 -0.33 -17.19 -35.02
CA VAL A 32 0.05 -17.96 -33.81
C VAL A 32 1.33 -18.82 -33.98
N PRO A 33 1.60 -19.51 -35.11
CA PRO A 33 2.87 -20.23 -35.26
C PRO A 33 4.08 -19.27 -35.28
N CYS A 34 3.94 -18.06 -35.82
CA CYS A 34 4.97 -17.04 -35.70
C CYS A 34 5.12 -16.60 -34.23
N TYR A 35 4.01 -16.41 -33.51
CA TYR A 35 4.07 -16.10 -32.07
C TYR A 35 4.84 -17.17 -31.26
N LYS A 36 4.67 -18.46 -31.54
CA LYS A 36 5.44 -19.51 -30.83
C LYS A 36 6.94 -19.42 -31.15
N LYS A 37 7.30 -19.23 -32.42
CA LYS A 37 8.69 -19.07 -32.86
C LYS A 37 9.41 -17.90 -32.17
N HIS A 38 8.81 -16.71 -32.09
CA HIS A 38 9.49 -15.62 -31.37
C HIS A 38 9.51 -15.82 -29.85
N LYS A 39 8.51 -16.50 -29.26
CA LYS A 39 8.49 -16.75 -27.82
C LYS A 39 9.67 -17.61 -27.39
N GLU A 40 10.03 -18.59 -28.21
CA GLU A 40 11.13 -19.51 -27.95
C GLU A 40 12.51 -18.91 -28.27
N VAL A 41 12.59 -18.03 -29.26
CA VAL A 41 13.89 -17.55 -29.78
C VAL A 41 14.27 -16.15 -29.29
N SER A 42 13.31 -15.24 -29.07
CA SER A 42 13.61 -13.80 -29.00
C SER A 42 12.63 -12.95 -28.19
N CYS A 43 11.78 -13.54 -27.35
CA CYS A 43 10.86 -12.80 -26.50
C CYS A 43 11.48 -12.50 -25.13
N ALA A 44 12.36 -11.49 -25.06
CA ALA A 44 12.85 -10.98 -23.79
C ALA A 44 11.82 -10.04 -23.12
N PRO A 45 11.46 -10.24 -21.83
CA PRO A 45 10.74 -9.22 -21.07
C PRO A 45 11.69 -8.03 -20.81
N GLY A 46 11.22 -6.83 -21.13
CA GLY A 46 12.06 -5.64 -21.27
C GLY A 46 12.99 -5.32 -20.08
N LYS A 47 14.29 -5.28 -20.37
CA LYS A 47 15.23 -4.30 -19.83
C LYS A 47 15.65 -3.40 -20.99
N ARG A 48 15.20 -2.14 -20.98
CA ARG A 48 15.79 -1.09 -21.82
C ARG A 48 17.00 -0.58 -21.05
N GLU A 49 18.14 -1.22 -21.24
CA GLU A 49 19.42 -0.73 -20.75
C GLU A 49 20.04 0.12 -21.88
N THR A 50 20.10 1.43 -21.64
CA THR A 50 21.06 2.30 -22.33
C THR A 50 22.38 2.16 -21.60
N GLU A 51 23.36 1.58 -22.30
CA GLU A 51 24.76 1.51 -21.89
C GLU A 51 25.43 2.87 -22.15
N ASP A 52 26.14 3.41 -21.15
CA ASP A 52 27.22 4.38 -21.34
C ASP A 52 28.38 4.00 -20.39
N PRO A 53 29.65 3.97 -20.83
CA PRO A 53 30.76 3.47 -20.04
C PRO A 53 31.59 4.58 -19.40
N GLY A 54 31.97 4.42 -18.13
CA GLY A 54 33.05 5.22 -17.53
C GLY A 54 33.24 5.00 -16.02
N PRO A 55 34.37 4.44 -15.56
CA PRO A 55 34.65 4.26 -14.14
C PRO A 55 35.63 5.32 -13.60
N ASN A 56 35.29 5.98 -12.47
CA ASN A 56 36.24 6.29 -11.39
C ASN A 56 35.52 6.76 -10.09
N PRO A 57 35.95 6.34 -8.88
CA PRO A 57 35.39 6.75 -7.57
C PRO A 57 36.31 7.77 -6.84
N PRO A 58 36.09 8.11 -5.55
CA PRO A 58 34.93 8.77 -4.93
C PRO A 58 35.36 10.08 -4.22
N GLU A 59 34.53 11.13 -4.24
CA GLU A 59 34.76 12.32 -3.39
C GLU A 59 33.44 12.77 -2.73
N GLU A 60 33.55 13.01 -1.42
CA GLU A 60 32.49 13.26 -0.43
C GLU A 60 31.85 14.68 -0.51
N PRO A 61 30.72 14.94 0.18
CA PRO A 61 29.56 15.61 -0.38
C PRO A 61 29.48 17.12 -0.11
N PRO A 62 28.70 17.87 -0.90
CA PRO A 62 28.03 19.08 -0.42
C PRO A 62 26.53 18.83 -0.19
N LEU A 63 26.11 19.13 1.04
CA LEU A 63 24.73 19.26 1.47
C LEU A 63 24.03 20.42 0.74
N SER A 64 22.71 20.26 0.56
CA SER A 64 21.65 21.27 0.32
C SER A 64 21.11 21.41 -1.11
N ASP A 65 20.03 20.68 -1.40
CA ASP A 65 18.87 21.23 -2.11
C ASP A 65 17.58 20.55 -1.60
N GLU A 66 16.68 21.37 -1.06
CA GLU A 66 15.46 20.98 -0.38
C GLU A 66 14.39 20.49 -1.37
N ASN A 67 14.40 19.20 -1.67
CA ASN A 67 13.17 18.52 -2.06
C ASN A 67 12.93 17.39 -1.05
N PRO A 68 11.76 17.35 -0.38
CA PRO A 68 11.44 16.22 0.46
C PRO A 68 11.55 14.94 -0.40
N PRO A 69 12.14 13.86 0.14
CA PRO A 69 12.31 12.62 -0.61
C PRO A 69 10.96 12.20 -1.22
N PRO A 70 10.95 11.78 -2.50
CA PRO A 70 9.71 11.43 -3.18
C PRO A 70 8.98 10.35 -2.39
N LEU A 71 7.68 10.56 -2.15
CA LEU A 71 6.86 9.61 -1.42
C LEU A 71 6.85 8.26 -2.15
N ARG A 72 6.93 7.17 -1.37
CA ARG A 72 6.82 5.81 -1.93
C ARG A 72 5.46 5.65 -2.62
N PRO A 73 5.41 5.04 -3.82
CA PRO A 73 4.14 4.83 -4.51
C PRO A 73 3.26 3.87 -3.71
N LEU A 74 1.94 4.06 -3.75
CA LEU A 74 0.98 3.22 -3.02
C LEU A 74 1.07 1.75 -3.44
N THR A 75 1.50 1.46 -4.67
CA THR A 75 1.73 0.09 -5.18
C THR A 75 2.88 -0.63 -4.49
N SER A 76 3.77 0.08 -3.78
CA SER A 76 4.83 -0.52 -2.97
C SER A 76 4.31 -1.10 -1.65
N LEU A 77 3.10 -0.74 -1.23
CA LEU A 77 2.52 -1.24 0.01
C LEU A 77 1.97 -2.64 -0.22
N LYS A 78 2.48 -3.62 0.55
CA LYS A 78 1.95 -4.97 0.56
C LYS A 78 0.76 -5.03 1.50
N TRP A 79 -0.41 -4.65 0.99
CA TRP A 79 -1.65 -4.80 1.74
C TRP A 79 -1.91 -6.27 2.07
N PRO A 80 -2.37 -6.59 3.29
CA PRO A 80 -2.76 -7.95 3.62
C PRO A 80 -3.89 -8.39 2.68
N TYR A 81 -3.80 -9.63 2.19
CA TYR A 81 -4.88 -10.21 1.39
C TYR A 81 -6.11 -10.38 2.29
N VAL A 82 -7.22 -9.74 1.91
CA VAL A 82 -8.52 -9.93 2.55
C VAL A 82 -9.28 -10.94 1.70
N PRO A 83 -9.58 -12.14 2.24
CA PRO A 83 -10.40 -13.12 1.55
C PRO A 83 -11.76 -12.54 1.18
N GLU A 84 -12.29 -12.94 0.02
CA GLU A 84 -13.66 -12.60 -0.37
C GLU A 84 -14.64 -13.14 0.68
N GLU A 85 -15.63 -12.31 1.05
CA GLU A 85 -16.62 -12.68 2.06
C GLU A 85 -17.40 -13.92 1.62
N SER A 86 -17.59 -14.86 2.55
CA SER A 86 -18.42 -16.03 2.28
C SER A 86 -19.84 -15.57 1.96
N ALA A 87 -20.41 -16.08 0.87
CA ALA A 87 -21.79 -15.77 0.46
C ALA A 87 -22.87 -16.15 1.50
N TYR A 88 -22.49 -16.90 2.54
CA TYR A 88 -23.35 -17.22 3.67
C TYR A 88 -22.62 -16.84 4.97
N PRO A 89 -22.97 -15.70 5.61
CA PRO A 89 -22.36 -15.31 6.88
C PRO A 89 -22.79 -16.28 7.98
N ASP A 90 -21.81 -16.75 8.75
CA ASP A 90 -22.04 -17.59 9.93
C ASP A 90 -22.82 -16.78 10.98
N PRO A 91 -24.01 -17.24 11.44
CA PRO A 91 -24.82 -16.50 12.41
C PRO A 91 -24.09 -16.15 13.71
N LEU A 92 -23.09 -16.95 14.09
CA LEU A 92 -22.30 -16.72 15.30
C LEU A 92 -21.27 -15.59 15.14
N LYS A 93 -20.90 -15.25 13.90
CA LYS A 93 -19.92 -14.19 13.59
C LYS A 93 -20.55 -12.84 13.31
N ARG A 94 -21.86 -12.71 13.56
CA ARG A 94 -22.61 -11.47 13.35
C ARG A 94 -22.08 -10.31 14.21
N ASP A 95 -21.60 -10.62 15.40
CA ASP A 95 -21.09 -9.62 16.35
C ASP A 95 -19.57 -9.38 16.23
N ASP A 96 -18.87 -10.16 15.39
CA ASP A 96 -17.44 -9.95 15.13
C ASP A 96 -17.23 -8.67 14.30
N PRO A 97 -16.20 -7.86 14.57
CA PRO A 97 -15.88 -6.70 13.75
C PRO A 97 -15.54 -7.14 12.32
N LYS A 98 -16.18 -6.50 11.33
CA LYS A 98 -15.93 -6.76 9.90
C LYS A 98 -14.47 -6.42 9.56
N PRO A 99 -13.79 -7.18 8.69
CA PRO A 99 -12.44 -6.82 8.24
C PRO A 99 -12.45 -5.51 7.44
N LEU A 100 -11.35 -4.78 7.50
CA LEU A 100 -11.15 -3.57 6.69
C LEU A 100 -11.11 -3.91 5.18
N GLN A 101 -11.79 -3.11 4.37
CA GLN A 101 -11.80 -3.22 2.92
C GLN A 101 -10.62 -2.48 2.27
N THR A 102 -10.26 -2.84 1.04
CA THR A 102 -9.17 -2.18 0.28
C THR A 102 -9.32 -0.65 0.17
N PRO A 103 -10.50 -0.08 -0.13
CA PRO A 103 -10.67 1.37 -0.19
C PRO A 103 -10.41 2.05 1.15
N GLN A 104 -10.73 1.38 2.27
CA GLN A 104 -10.48 1.91 3.61
C GLN A 104 -8.98 1.92 3.93
N TYR A 105 -8.24 0.88 3.53
CA TYR A 105 -6.78 0.86 3.61
C TYR A 105 -6.13 1.98 2.78
N GLU A 106 -6.65 2.25 1.57
CA GLU A 106 -6.18 3.36 0.73
C GLU A 106 -6.47 4.73 1.36
N ALA A 107 -7.65 4.91 1.96
CA ALA A 107 -8.01 6.13 2.69
C ALA A 107 -7.06 6.37 3.88
N ILE A 108 -6.77 5.32 4.65
CA ILE A 108 -5.80 5.38 5.76
C ILE A 108 -4.40 5.75 5.25
N ALA A 109 -3.92 5.15 4.16
CA ALA A 109 -2.59 5.45 3.61
C ALA A 109 -2.46 6.86 3.03
N THR A 110 -3.53 7.42 2.49
CA THR A 110 -3.52 8.74 1.83
C THR A 110 -3.92 9.88 2.76
N SER A 111 -4.46 9.60 3.95
CA SER A 111 -4.91 10.61 4.90
C SER A 111 -3.79 11.56 5.36
N PRO A 112 -3.92 12.88 5.16
CA PRO A 112 -2.97 13.86 5.68
C PRO A 112 -3.05 13.96 7.20
N ALA A 113 -4.24 13.81 7.80
CA ALA A 113 -4.44 13.90 9.24
C ALA A 113 -3.68 12.79 10.01
N ILE A 114 -3.64 11.59 9.45
CA ILE A 114 -2.88 10.47 10.01
C ILE A 114 -1.37 10.76 9.92
N ARG A 115 -0.90 11.33 8.80
CA ARG A 115 0.51 11.71 8.63
C ARG A 115 0.91 12.81 9.61
N THR A 116 0.05 13.79 9.83
CA THR A 116 0.30 14.85 10.83
C THR A 116 0.33 14.27 12.23
N ALA A 117 -0.61 13.40 12.60
CA ALA A 117 -0.63 12.78 13.93
C ALA A 117 0.66 11.97 14.21
N LEU A 118 1.14 11.21 13.22
CA LEU A 118 2.40 10.47 13.32
C LEU A 118 3.64 11.38 13.37
N ALA A 119 3.60 12.55 12.72
CA ALA A 119 4.70 13.51 12.75
C ALA A 119 4.74 14.32 14.06
N THR A 120 3.57 14.62 14.64
CA THR A 120 3.45 15.34 15.91
C THR A 120 3.93 14.50 17.10
N HIS A 121 3.78 13.17 17.03
CA HIS A 121 4.08 12.26 18.13
C HIS A 121 5.15 11.22 17.74
N PRO A 122 6.45 11.48 18.01
CA PRO A 122 7.56 10.64 17.55
C PRO A 122 7.67 9.28 18.28
N ASN A 123 7.10 9.19 19.48
CA ASN A 123 6.91 7.98 20.28
C ASN A 123 5.88 7.01 19.68
N LEU A 124 4.90 7.54 18.94
CA LEU A 124 3.76 6.77 18.46
C LEU A 124 4.16 5.62 17.50
N PRO A 125 5.04 5.80 16.50
CA PRO A 125 5.52 4.70 15.66
C PRO A 125 6.20 3.58 16.45
N ALA A 126 6.96 3.91 17.49
CA ALA A 126 7.64 2.92 18.33
C ALA A 126 6.62 2.13 19.17
N LEU A 127 5.61 2.80 19.71
CA LEU A 127 4.49 2.20 20.43
C LEU A 127 3.65 1.29 19.53
N LEU A 128 3.28 1.74 18.32
CA LEU A 128 2.56 0.89 17.37
C LEU A 128 3.38 -0.36 17.01
N THR A 129 4.69 -0.21 16.85
CA THR A 129 5.60 -1.33 16.56
C THR A 129 5.71 -2.31 17.74
N SER A 130 5.66 -1.83 18.99
CA SER A 130 5.69 -2.71 20.16
C SER A 130 4.39 -3.49 20.31
N ILE A 131 3.25 -2.85 20.07
CA ILE A 131 1.93 -3.49 20.07
C ILE A 131 1.82 -4.52 18.94
N ASP A 132 2.32 -4.21 17.74
CA ASP A 132 2.26 -5.14 16.60
C ASP A 132 3.08 -6.42 16.78
N LYS A 133 4.08 -6.40 17.66
CA LYS A 133 4.84 -7.60 18.03
C LYS A 133 4.05 -8.54 18.95
N LEU A 134 3.02 -8.05 19.62
CA LEU A 134 2.18 -8.85 20.51
C LEU A 134 1.15 -9.66 19.73
N ARG A 135 0.64 -10.72 20.35
CA ARG A 135 -0.36 -11.63 19.77
C ARG A 135 -1.41 -12.00 20.81
N GLY A 136 -2.63 -12.31 20.33
CA GLY A 136 -3.73 -12.74 21.18
C GLY A 136 -4.13 -11.71 22.25
N PRO A 137 -4.53 -12.14 23.46
CA PRO A 137 -5.14 -11.27 24.47
C PRO A 137 -4.18 -10.18 24.97
N GLU A 138 -2.87 -10.46 25.03
CA GLU A 138 -1.88 -9.48 25.47
C GLU A 138 -1.86 -8.23 24.57
N ARG A 139 -2.09 -8.42 23.27
CA ARG A 139 -2.20 -7.32 22.31
C ARG A 139 -3.45 -6.48 22.57
N GLU A 140 -4.57 -7.12 22.91
CA GLU A 140 -5.83 -6.45 23.18
C GLU A 140 -5.76 -5.66 24.49
N ASP A 141 -5.23 -6.26 25.55
CA ASP A 141 -5.05 -5.59 26.85
C ASP A 141 -4.10 -4.39 26.74
N THR A 142 -3.01 -4.53 25.97
CA THR A 142 -2.07 -3.41 25.77
C THR A 142 -2.68 -2.29 24.94
N LEU A 143 -3.48 -2.61 23.91
CA LEU A 143 -4.25 -1.62 23.16
C LEU A 143 -5.26 -0.90 24.04
N GLN A 144 -6.02 -1.63 24.87
CA GLN A 144 -7.01 -1.02 25.77
C GLN A 144 -6.37 -0.08 26.79
N ARG A 145 -5.23 -0.47 27.37
CA ARG A 145 -4.43 0.38 28.26
C ARG A 145 -3.89 1.62 27.55
N ALA A 146 -3.34 1.44 26.34
CA ALA A 146 -2.78 2.53 25.56
C ALA A 146 -3.86 3.51 25.06
N LEU A 147 -5.11 3.07 24.90
CA LEU A 147 -6.26 3.93 24.59
C LEU A 147 -6.94 4.51 25.85
N GLY A 148 -6.51 4.12 27.05
CA GLY A 148 -7.13 4.55 28.31
C GLY A 148 -8.56 4.02 28.53
N VAL A 149 -8.91 2.89 27.92
CA VAL A 149 -10.25 2.27 28.03
C VAL A 149 -10.38 1.40 29.28
N THR A 150 -9.27 0.85 29.78
CA THR A 150 -9.22 0.12 31.06
C THR A 150 -9.21 1.08 32.25
N ALA A 151 -9.90 0.73 33.33
CA ALA A 151 -9.77 1.42 34.60
C ALA A 151 -8.28 1.47 35.02
N PRO A 152 -7.78 2.62 35.52
CA PRO A 152 -6.36 2.74 35.85
C PRO A 152 -6.03 1.86 37.05
N ASP A 153 -5.25 0.80 36.82
CA ASP A 153 -4.49 0.18 37.90
C ASP A 153 -3.43 1.20 38.35
N ILE A 154 -3.52 1.57 39.63
CA ILE A 154 -2.70 2.57 40.31
C ILE A 154 -1.24 2.06 40.37
N VAL A 155 -0.47 2.16 39.29
CA VAL A 155 0.91 1.67 39.27
C VAL A 155 1.87 2.77 38.82
N THR A 156 2.51 3.37 39.82
CA THR A 156 3.74 4.19 39.75
C THR A 156 3.70 5.46 38.89
N GLY A 157 3.60 6.61 39.57
CA GLY A 157 3.36 7.94 38.99
C GLY A 157 4.38 8.52 38.01
N GLN A 158 5.41 7.78 37.61
CA GLN A 158 6.32 8.17 36.53
C GLN A 158 5.84 7.62 35.16
N GLY A 159 5.36 6.37 35.13
CA GLY A 159 4.76 5.78 33.92
C GLY A 159 3.41 6.40 33.56
N VAL A 160 2.65 6.89 34.55
CA VAL A 160 1.34 7.53 34.33
C VAL A 160 1.43 8.78 33.46
N ARG A 161 2.54 9.55 33.54
CA ARG A 161 2.71 10.80 32.76
C ARG A 161 3.02 10.49 31.30
N ASP A 162 3.97 9.60 31.05
CA ASP A 162 4.32 9.17 29.68
C ASP A 162 3.15 8.42 29.02
N LEU A 163 2.46 7.56 29.77
CA LEU A 163 1.23 6.92 29.31
C LEU A 163 0.13 7.95 29.01
N SER A 164 0.04 9.07 29.74
CA SER A 164 -0.99 10.08 29.45
C SER A 164 -0.76 10.80 28.13
N GLU A 165 0.50 11.09 27.77
CA GLU A 165 0.85 11.69 26.49
C GLU A 165 0.69 10.67 25.36
N ASP A 166 1.11 9.42 25.57
CA ASP A 166 0.91 8.30 24.65
C ASP A 166 -0.59 8.03 24.40
N VAL A 167 -1.43 8.08 25.45
CA VAL A 167 -2.87 7.87 25.36
C VAL A 167 -3.53 8.99 24.56
N LEU A 168 -3.15 10.25 24.81
CA LEU A 168 -3.66 11.38 24.02
C LEU A 168 -3.23 11.27 22.55
N ALA A 169 -1.97 10.92 22.30
CA ALA A 169 -1.42 10.74 20.96
C ALA A 169 -2.11 9.59 20.22
N LEU A 170 -2.30 8.44 20.87
CA LEU A 170 -2.95 7.27 20.28
C LEU A 170 -4.43 7.52 20.04
N ARG A 171 -5.10 8.27 20.93
CA ARG A 171 -6.47 8.71 20.74
C ARG A 171 -6.61 9.64 19.54
N ALA A 172 -5.73 10.64 19.41
CA ALA A 172 -5.72 11.55 18.27
C ALA A 172 -5.50 10.80 16.95
N LEU A 173 -4.62 9.79 16.96
CA LEU A 173 -4.45 8.90 15.80
C LEU A 173 -5.72 8.09 15.53
N ALA A 174 -6.35 7.50 16.55
CA ALA A 174 -7.58 6.72 16.39
C ALA A 174 -8.71 7.56 15.78
N GLU A 175 -8.90 8.79 16.26
CA GLU A 175 -9.88 9.74 15.72
C GLU A 175 -9.55 10.08 14.25
N ALA A 176 -8.28 10.29 13.91
CA ALA A 176 -7.86 10.53 12.52
C ALA A 176 -8.10 9.31 11.61
N VAL A 177 -7.90 8.10 12.11
CA VAL A 177 -8.20 6.85 11.41
C VAL A 177 -9.70 6.69 11.19
N GLU A 178 -10.51 6.92 12.22
CA GLU A 178 -11.97 6.88 12.11
C GLU A 178 -12.49 7.89 11.09
N ALA A 179 -12.01 9.13 11.12
CA ALA A 179 -12.39 10.16 10.16
C ALA A 179 -12.01 9.78 8.72
N ALA A 180 -10.82 9.20 8.52
CA ALA A 180 -10.38 8.72 7.21
C ALA A 180 -11.26 7.60 6.66
N VAL A 181 -11.68 6.65 7.52
CA VAL A 181 -12.51 5.51 7.09
C VAL A 181 -13.98 5.90 6.91
N ARG A 182 -14.50 6.87 7.67
CA ARG A 182 -15.88 7.37 7.50
C ARG A 182 -16.10 8.18 6.23
N GLY A 183 -15.04 8.71 5.62
CA GLY A 183 -15.14 9.46 4.36
C GLY A 183 -15.93 10.77 4.48
N GLY A 184 -15.93 11.42 5.65
CA GLY A 184 -16.63 12.69 5.89
C GLY A 184 -18.07 12.59 6.38
N ASN A 185 -18.58 11.38 6.64
CA ASN A 185 -19.89 11.19 7.27
C ASN A 185 -19.76 11.33 8.80
N GLU A 186 -19.92 12.56 9.31
CA GLU A 186 -19.82 12.86 10.76
C GLU A 186 -21.06 12.37 11.56
N ASP A 187 -22.22 12.23 10.91
CA ASP A 187 -23.50 11.89 11.56
C ASP A 187 -23.64 10.41 11.95
N VAL A 188 -22.77 9.51 11.45
CA VAL A 188 -22.83 8.07 11.76
C VAL A 188 -21.71 7.71 12.73
N LEU A 189 -22.07 7.25 13.94
CA LEU A 189 -21.13 6.68 14.90
C LEU A 189 -20.65 5.30 14.41
N GLY A 190 -19.33 5.09 14.36
CA GLY A 190 -18.72 3.84 13.94
C GLY A 190 -18.07 3.87 12.56
N LEU A 191 -17.37 2.79 12.22
CA LEU A 191 -16.73 2.63 10.92
C LEU A 191 -17.80 2.31 9.87
N ASN A 192 -17.70 2.92 8.68
CA ASN A 192 -18.60 2.62 7.57
C ASN A 192 -18.22 1.26 6.96
N TRP A 193 -18.79 0.20 7.52
CA TRP A 193 -18.52 -1.18 7.10
C TRP A 193 -19.19 -1.60 5.78
N GLY A 194 -19.94 -0.68 5.15
CA GLY A 194 -20.82 -0.99 4.02
C GLY A 194 -21.97 -1.92 4.43
N GLU A 195 -23.00 -2.00 3.59
CA GLU A 195 -23.98 -3.10 3.68
C GLU A 195 -23.37 -4.42 3.20
#